data_AF-A0AAV9XZV6-F1
#
_entry.id   AF-A0AAV9XZV6-F1
#
_cell.length_a   1.000
_cell.length_b   1.000
_cell.length_c   1.000
_cell.angle_alpha   90.00
_cell.angle_beta   90.00
_cell.angle_gamma   90.00
#
_symmetry.space_group_name_H-M   'P 1'
#
loop_
_entity.id
_entity.type
_entity.pdbx_description
1 polymer ?
#
loop_
_entity_poly.entity_id
_entity_poly.type
_entity_poly.pdbx_seq_one_letter_code
_entity_poly.pdbx_strand_id
1 'polypeptide(L)'
;MEKIWELAKSELKNGNSYEASEILTKKLSELGTPDSIYFGIEKAKAFLEYGLNDTACNVSIFFIKKARKAKLALKTCTFDDIMDVLIENKTFPEKDKLIENALSWCLDDEERSKDKILKLSYWSSKYYFDTGNYPRAQFFAFYTEDAVLYSKIIYEWTKLGYSSEKELFLLRAVLSLLSIGKLEFANELYDKYCDLVESKPSPEWTHGSAPSAVMLAYYFIRACDGSDNNMSFSIFTSLINDYPHIIQIDKTFSDFIRDIKERYFPGKIFPNVKDSISDSNSILDSTEPRFKVKKTVQE
;
A
#
# COMPACT_ATOMS: atom_id res chain seq x y z
N MET A 1 -22.06 14.67 26.27
CA MET A 1 -21.27 13.52 25.77
C MET A 1 -21.13 12.47 26.86
N GLU A 2 -20.57 12.78 28.03
CA GLU A 2 -20.42 11.79 29.13
C GLU A 2 -21.71 11.08 29.55
N LYS A 3 -22.83 11.80 29.69
CA LYS A 3 -24.12 11.16 29.97
C LYS A 3 -24.55 10.13 28.92
N ILE A 4 -24.16 10.32 27.65
CA ILE A 4 -24.43 9.36 26.56
C ILE A 4 -23.52 8.14 26.75
N TRP A 5 -22.25 8.37 27.09
CA TRP A 5 -21.30 7.29 27.35
C TRP A 5 -21.72 6.43 28.54
N GLU A 6 -22.12 7.03 29.66
CA GLU A 6 -22.58 6.26 30.83
C GLU A 6 -23.82 5.39 30.52
N LEU A 7 -24.72 5.87 29.65
CA LEU A 7 -25.85 5.06 29.17
C LEU A 7 -25.36 3.87 28.32
N ALA A 8 -24.49 4.11 27.33
CA ALA A 8 -23.94 3.04 26.50
C ALA A 8 -23.13 2.02 27.33
N LYS A 9 -22.36 2.50 28.32
CA LYS A 9 -21.57 1.67 29.22
C LYS A 9 -22.44 0.82 30.14
N SER A 10 -23.60 1.33 30.57
CA SER A 10 -24.58 0.53 31.31
C SER A 10 -25.12 -0.62 30.47
N GLU A 11 -25.44 -0.37 29.20
CA GLU A 11 -25.89 -1.43 28.27
C GLU A 11 -24.80 -2.47 28.02
N LEU A 12 -23.53 -2.05 27.87
CA LEU A 12 -22.39 -2.97 27.78
C LEU A 12 -22.28 -3.90 28.99
N LYS A 13 -22.40 -3.35 30.21
CA LYS A 13 -22.38 -4.15 31.45
C LYS A 13 -23.53 -5.15 31.54
N ASN A 14 -24.67 -4.83 30.91
CA ASN A 14 -25.84 -5.72 30.84
C ASN A 14 -25.74 -6.74 29.70
N GLY A 15 -24.67 -6.70 28.88
CA GLY A 15 -24.49 -7.59 27.72
C GLY A 15 -25.19 -7.13 26.44
N ASN A 16 -25.82 -5.94 26.45
CA ASN A 16 -26.56 -5.39 25.31
C ASN A 16 -25.63 -4.58 24.38
N SER A 17 -24.73 -5.30 23.69
CA SER A 17 -23.69 -4.69 22.84
C SER A 17 -24.25 -3.88 21.67
N TYR A 18 -25.32 -4.36 21.04
CA TYR A 18 -25.99 -3.68 19.93
C TYR A 18 -26.56 -2.34 20.38
N GLU A 19 -27.39 -2.32 21.42
CA GLU A 19 -27.97 -1.12 22.00
C GLU A 19 -26.90 -0.13 22.46
N ALA A 20 -25.82 -0.60 23.09
CA ALA A 20 -24.70 0.26 23.48
C ALA A 20 -24.08 0.97 22.26
N SER A 21 -23.83 0.22 21.17
CA SER A 21 -23.28 0.77 19.94
C SER A 21 -24.24 1.75 19.26
N GLU A 22 -25.55 1.47 19.27
CA GLU A 22 -26.58 2.34 18.70
C GLU A 22 -26.71 3.64 19.50
N ILE A 23 -26.77 3.54 20.83
CA ILE A 23 -26.82 4.71 21.72
C ILE A 23 -25.61 5.62 21.44
N LEU A 24 -24.42 5.03 21.38
CA LEU A 24 -23.18 5.78 21.16
C LEU A 24 -23.19 6.46 19.78
N THR A 25 -23.41 5.69 18.71
CA THR A 25 -23.33 6.20 17.34
C THR A 25 -24.44 7.20 17.01
N LYS A 26 -25.70 6.90 17.39
CA LYS A 26 -26.86 7.74 17.09
C LYS A 26 -26.86 9.03 17.90
N LYS A 27 -26.78 8.93 19.24
CA LYS A 27 -26.90 10.13 20.10
C LYS A 27 -25.69 11.04 19.99
N LEU A 28 -24.47 10.53 19.80
CA LEU A 28 -23.31 11.41 19.55
C LEU A 28 -23.38 12.07 18.17
N SER A 29 -23.92 11.38 17.16
CA SER A 29 -24.10 11.97 15.82
C SER A 29 -25.12 13.10 15.81
N GLU A 30 -26.18 13.00 16.62
CA GLU A 30 -27.21 14.04 16.76
C GLU A 30 -26.64 15.36 17.31
N LEU A 31 -25.56 15.30 18.11
CA LEU A 31 -24.88 16.50 18.58
C LEU A 31 -24.19 17.27 17.44
N GLY A 32 -23.75 16.57 16.40
CA GLY A 32 -23.17 17.18 15.20
C GLY A 32 -21.88 17.97 15.40
N THR A 33 -21.23 17.88 16.56
CA THR A 33 -20.00 18.63 16.86
C THR A 33 -18.74 17.82 16.53
N PRO A 34 -17.63 18.47 16.18
CA PRO A 34 -16.34 17.77 16.03
C PRO A 34 -15.95 16.97 17.28
N ASP A 35 -16.22 17.52 18.47
CA ASP A 35 -15.90 16.86 19.73
C ASP A 35 -16.70 15.57 19.94
N SER A 36 -17.97 15.50 19.49
CA SER A 36 -18.75 14.27 19.61
C SER A 36 -18.23 13.16 18.71
N ILE A 37 -17.63 13.51 17.56
CA ILE A 37 -17.00 12.56 16.66
C ILE A 37 -15.71 12.01 17.27
N TYR A 38 -14.81 12.87 17.77
CA TYR A 38 -13.58 12.42 18.41
C TYR A 38 -13.86 11.58 19.66
N PHE A 39 -14.81 12.03 20.49
CA PHE A 39 -15.25 11.29 21.66
C PHE A 39 -15.84 9.92 21.30
N GLY A 40 -16.57 9.82 20.19
CA GLY A 40 -17.08 8.55 19.69
C GLY A 40 -15.99 7.54 19.33
N ILE A 41 -14.89 8.01 18.72
CA ILE A 41 -13.71 7.18 18.41
C ILE A 41 -13.00 6.77 19.70
N GLU A 42 -12.76 7.72 20.60
CA GLU A 42 -12.14 7.46 21.90
C GLU A 42 -12.90 6.38 22.68
N LYS A 43 -14.23 6.39 22.67
CA LYS A 43 -15.05 5.38 23.37
C LYS A 43 -15.22 4.07 22.59
N ALA A 44 -14.87 4.00 21.31
CA ALA A 44 -14.93 2.77 20.55
C ALA A 44 -14.00 1.69 21.12
N LYS A 45 -12.85 2.07 21.67
CA LYS A 45 -11.90 1.12 22.29
C LYS A 45 -12.44 0.44 23.55
N ALA A 46 -13.39 1.07 24.25
CA ALA A 46 -13.99 0.47 25.44
C ALA A 46 -14.77 -0.81 25.13
N PHE A 47 -15.17 -1.04 23.87
CA PHE A 47 -15.80 -2.30 23.45
C PHE A 47 -14.79 -3.47 23.47
N LEU A 48 -13.48 -3.20 23.36
CA LEU A 48 -12.42 -4.21 23.43
C LEU A 48 -12.36 -4.87 24.81
N GLU A 49 -12.60 -4.09 25.88
CA GLU A 49 -12.66 -4.58 27.27
C GLU A 49 -13.73 -5.67 27.47
N TYR A 50 -14.75 -5.70 26.61
CA TYR A 50 -15.84 -6.69 26.62
C TYR A 50 -15.67 -7.78 25.55
N GLY A 51 -14.53 -7.80 24.85
CA GLY A 51 -14.26 -8.74 23.75
C GLY A 51 -15.05 -8.45 22.46
N LEU A 52 -15.67 -7.27 22.35
CA LEU A 52 -16.52 -6.85 21.21
C LEU A 52 -15.69 -6.17 20.13
N ASN A 53 -14.75 -6.93 19.60
CA ASN A 53 -13.72 -6.54 18.65
C ASN A 53 -14.30 -5.95 17.34
N ASP A 54 -15.29 -6.62 16.76
CA ASP A 54 -16.03 -6.23 15.56
C ASP A 54 -16.81 -4.92 15.76
N THR A 55 -17.43 -4.79 16.94
CA THR A 55 -18.22 -3.62 17.32
C THR A 55 -17.31 -2.40 17.49
N ALA A 56 -16.15 -2.56 18.12
CA ALA A 56 -15.14 -1.50 18.22
C ALA A 56 -14.72 -0.98 16.84
N CYS A 57 -14.49 -1.89 15.88
CA CYS A 57 -14.17 -1.53 14.50
C CYS A 57 -15.33 -0.79 13.82
N ASN A 58 -16.56 -1.30 13.91
CA ASN A 58 -17.72 -0.70 13.27
C ASN A 58 -18.03 0.71 13.79
N VAL A 59 -17.95 0.90 15.11
CA VAL A 59 -18.11 2.22 15.75
C VAL A 59 -17.00 3.18 15.27
N SER A 60 -15.75 2.71 15.23
CA SER A 60 -14.62 3.51 14.73
C SER A 60 -14.82 3.93 13.27
N ILE A 61 -15.16 2.98 12.39
CA ILE A 61 -15.45 3.23 10.96
C ILE A 61 -16.56 4.26 10.80
N PHE A 62 -17.63 4.16 11.59
CA PHE A 62 -18.76 5.08 11.54
C PHE A 62 -18.31 6.52 11.82
N PHE A 63 -17.55 6.74 12.90
CA PHE A 63 -17.08 8.07 13.25
C PHE A 63 -15.98 8.59 12.32
N ILE A 64 -15.09 7.74 11.81
CA ILE A 64 -14.11 8.11 10.78
C ILE A 64 -14.84 8.65 9.54
N LYS A 65 -15.87 7.94 9.04
CA LYS A 65 -16.65 8.39 7.88
C LYS A 65 -17.31 9.75 8.12
N LYS A 66 -17.82 9.99 9.33
CA LYS A 66 -18.38 11.29 9.73
C LYS A 66 -17.31 12.38 9.77
N ALA A 67 -16.15 12.08 10.34
CA ALA A 67 -15.04 13.01 10.43
C ALA A 67 -14.53 13.45 9.05
N ARG A 68 -14.31 12.48 8.15
CA ARG A 68 -13.93 12.72 6.75
C ARG A 68 -14.98 13.55 6.01
N LYS A 69 -16.27 13.22 6.14
CA LYS A 69 -17.37 14.00 5.54
C LYS A 69 -17.40 15.45 6.05
N ALA A 70 -17.08 15.65 7.33
CA ALA A 70 -16.98 16.97 7.94
C ALA A 70 -15.61 17.65 7.73
N LYS A 71 -14.70 17.02 6.95
CA LYS A 71 -13.33 17.50 6.67
C LYS A 71 -12.54 17.84 7.95
N LEU A 72 -12.69 17.02 8.98
CA LEU A 72 -11.97 17.19 10.23
C LEU A 72 -10.54 16.67 10.10
N ALA A 73 -9.57 17.38 10.68
CA ALA A 73 -8.19 16.95 10.73
C ALA A 73 -8.00 15.78 11.70
N LEU A 74 -7.19 14.79 11.34
CA LEU A 74 -6.91 13.65 12.22
C LEU A 74 -5.94 14.03 13.35
N LYS A 75 -6.46 14.11 14.58
CA LYS A 75 -5.66 14.37 15.79
C LYS A 75 -4.82 13.16 16.16
N THR A 76 -3.66 13.38 16.78
CA THR A 76 -2.75 12.32 17.23
C THR A 76 -3.43 11.37 18.22
N CYS A 77 -4.11 11.89 19.25
CA CYS A 77 -4.82 11.04 20.23
C CYS A 77 -5.88 10.15 19.56
N THR A 78 -6.65 10.71 18.62
CA THR A 78 -7.66 9.97 17.86
C THR A 78 -7.03 8.90 16.96
N PHE A 79 -5.88 9.18 16.36
CA PHE A 79 -5.14 8.18 15.61
C PHE A 79 -4.63 7.05 16.50
N ASP A 80 -4.11 7.38 17.69
CA ASP A 80 -3.68 6.38 18.67
C ASP A 80 -4.86 5.51 19.14
N ASP A 81 -6.04 6.10 19.39
CA ASP A 81 -7.25 5.33 19.71
C ASP A 81 -7.64 4.34 18.59
N ILE A 82 -7.49 4.74 17.31
CA ILE A 82 -7.72 3.85 16.17
C ILE A 82 -6.67 2.73 16.13
N MET A 83 -5.41 3.06 16.41
CA MET A 83 -4.32 2.08 16.44
C MET A 83 -4.51 1.07 17.58
N ASP A 84 -4.97 1.49 18.75
CA ASP A 84 -5.29 0.59 19.87
C ASP A 84 -6.33 -0.44 19.44
N VAL A 85 -7.41 0.00 18.79
CA VAL A 85 -8.43 -0.88 18.20
C VAL A 85 -7.80 -1.82 17.17
N LEU A 86 -6.92 -1.35 16.30
CA LEU A 86 -6.29 -2.21 15.29
C LEU A 86 -5.34 -3.27 15.88
N ILE A 87 -4.57 -2.91 16.91
CA ILE A 87 -3.54 -3.76 17.53
C ILE A 87 -4.16 -4.86 18.38
N GLU A 88 -5.12 -4.53 19.25
CA GLU A 88 -5.71 -5.49 20.20
C GLU A 88 -6.63 -6.51 19.52
N ASN A 89 -7.13 -6.18 18.33
CA ASN A 89 -8.13 -6.96 17.62
C ASN A 89 -7.57 -8.25 16.97
N LYS A 90 -8.22 -9.38 17.23
CA LYS A 90 -8.04 -10.64 16.48
C LYS A 90 -8.41 -10.47 14.98
N THR A 91 -8.12 -11.45 14.14
CA THR A 91 -8.42 -11.39 12.70
C THR A 91 -9.94 -11.51 12.44
N PHE A 92 -10.57 -10.50 11.83
CA PHE A 92 -11.97 -10.52 11.37
C PHE A 92 -12.20 -9.50 10.24
N PRO A 93 -13.29 -9.62 9.44
CA PRO A 93 -13.47 -8.85 8.20
C PRO A 93 -13.53 -7.32 8.36
N GLU A 94 -14.05 -6.82 9.47
CA GLU A 94 -14.19 -5.39 9.75
C GLU A 94 -12.84 -4.70 9.96
N LYS A 95 -11.80 -5.46 10.32
CA LYS A 95 -10.46 -4.94 10.53
C LYS A 95 -9.87 -4.34 9.25
N ASP A 96 -10.03 -5.02 8.11
CA ASP A 96 -9.58 -4.52 6.80
C ASP A 96 -10.29 -3.21 6.44
N LYS A 97 -11.61 -3.14 6.68
CA LYS A 97 -12.39 -1.92 6.46
C LYS A 97 -11.91 -0.78 7.36
N LEU A 98 -11.57 -1.05 8.62
CA LEU A 98 -11.04 -0.03 9.53
C LEU A 98 -9.70 0.50 9.02
N ILE A 99 -8.78 -0.38 8.62
CA ILE A 99 -7.47 0.00 8.05
C ILE A 99 -7.68 0.91 6.82
N GLU A 100 -8.55 0.52 5.89
CA GLU A 100 -8.84 1.31 4.67
C GLU A 100 -9.42 2.68 4.99
N ASN A 101 -10.38 2.76 5.94
CA ASN A 101 -10.99 4.03 6.31
C ASN A 101 -10.00 4.93 7.07
N ALA A 102 -9.15 4.36 7.92
CA ALA A 102 -8.12 5.08 8.64
C ALA A 102 -7.05 5.63 7.69
N LEU A 103 -6.54 4.80 6.75
CA LEU A 103 -5.58 5.25 5.74
C LEU A 103 -6.19 6.36 4.89
N SER A 104 -7.44 6.18 4.43
CA SER A 104 -8.11 7.20 3.62
C SER A 104 -8.25 8.52 4.35
N TRP A 105 -8.52 8.52 5.67
CA TRP A 105 -8.55 9.76 6.45
C TRP A 105 -7.17 10.41 6.58
N CYS A 106 -6.11 9.60 6.74
CA CYS A 106 -4.75 10.13 6.74
C CYS A 106 -4.39 10.77 5.39
N LEU A 107 -4.83 10.17 4.27
CA LEU A 107 -4.56 10.68 2.92
C LEU A 107 -5.40 11.92 2.56
N ASP A 108 -6.52 12.19 3.24
CA ASP A 108 -7.30 13.41 3.02
C ASP A 108 -6.49 14.69 3.39
N ASP A 109 -5.47 14.58 4.25
CA ASP A 109 -4.52 15.65 4.61
C ASP A 109 -3.11 15.03 4.77
N GLU A 110 -2.55 14.58 3.64
CA GLU A 110 -1.29 13.80 3.58
C GLU A 110 -0.11 14.54 4.23
N GLU A 111 0.03 15.84 3.98
CA GLU A 111 1.16 16.64 4.50
C GLU A 111 1.19 16.63 6.03
N ARG A 112 0.03 16.81 6.68
CA ARG A 112 -0.07 16.80 8.15
C ARG A 112 -0.11 15.41 8.77
N SER A 113 -0.37 14.39 7.96
CA SER A 113 -0.57 13.02 8.42
C SER A 113 0.57 12.08 8.01
N LYS A 114 1.67 12.60 7.46
CA LYS A 114 2.79 11.78 6.97
C LYS A 114 3.28 10.77 8.03
N ASP A 115 3.43 11.19 9.28
CA ASP A 115 3.82 10.32 10.40
C ASP A 115 2.82 9.17 10.65
N LYS A 116 1.52 9.48 10.54
CA LYS A 116 0.40 8.54 10.76
C LYS A 116 0.28 7.57 9.60
N ILE A 117 0.49 8.04 8.36
CA ILE A 117 0.56 7.21 7.16
C ILE A 117 1.68 6.20 7.31
N LEU A 118 2.89 6.64 7.68
CA LEU A 118 4.04 5.76 7.91
C LEU A 118 3.73 4.70 8.99
N LYS A 119 3.24 5.14 10.16
CA LYS A 119 2.94 4.26 11.30
C LYS A 119 1.86 3.23 10.96
N LEU A 120 0.73 3.67 10.39
CA LEU A 120 -0.36 2.78 10.00
C LEU A 120 0.09 1.81 8.91
N SER A 121 0.81 2.30 7.91
CA SER A 121 1.25 1.47 6.78
C SER A 121 2.28 0.43 7.20
N TYR A 122 3.21 0.79 8.08
CA TYR A 122 4.19 -0.16 8.61
C TYR A 122 3.51 -1.30 9.36
N TRP A 123 2.61 -0.95 10.28
CA TRP A 123 1.86 -1.92 11.04
C TRP A 123 0.97 -2.79 10.15
N SER A 124 0.24 -2.19 9.20
CA SER A 124 -0.67 -2.90 8.30
C SER A 124 0.09 -3.83 7.35
N SER A 125 1.24 -3.37 6.84
CA SER A 125 2.11 -4.18 5.97
C SER A 125 2.58 -5.44 6.68
N LYS A 126 3.05 -5.32 7.93
CA LYS A 126 3.41 -6.48 8.77
C LYS A 126 2.23 -7.40 9.05
N TYR A 127 1.09 -6.84 9.45
CA TYR A 127 -0.11 -7.62 9.71
C TYR A 127 -0.53 -8.47 8.48
N TYR A 128 -0.52 -7.87 7.29
CA TYR A 128 -0.85 -8.60 6.06
C TYR A 128 0.24 -9.58 5.64
N PHE A 129 1.51 -9.28 5.91
CA PHE A 129 2.61 -10.22 5.67
C PHE A 129 2.48 -11.46 6.56
N ASP A 130 2.25 -11.28 7.86
CA ASP A 130 2.12 -12.36 8.84
C ASP A 130 0.88 -13.24 8.58
N THR A 131 -0.16 -12.66 7.98
CA THR A 131 -1.39 -13.39 7.57
C THR A 131 -1.32 -13.97 6.15
N GLY A 132 -0.18 -13.81 5.45
CA GLY A 132 0.04 -14.35 4.10
C GLY A 132 -0.68 -13.59 2.97
N ASN A 133 -1.27 -12.42 3.25
CA ASN A 133 -1.88 -11.55 2.25
C ASN A 133 -0.83 -10.60 1.65
N TYR A 134 0.08 -11.17 0.86
CA TYR A 134 1.17 -10.41 0.24
C TYR A 134 0.73 -9.24 -0.67
N PRO A 135 -0.36 -9.33 -1.46
CA PRO A 135 -0.84 -8.16 -2.23
C PRO A 135 -1.13 -6.95 -1.34
N ARG A 136 -1.85 -7.17 -0.23
CA ARG A 136 -2.12 -6.09 0.74
C ARG A 136 -0.86 -5.67 1.48
N ALA A 137 0.00 -6.62 1.87
CA ALA A 137 1.27 -6.30 2.53
C ALA A 137 2.14 -5.37 1.67
N GLN A 138 2.26 -5.66 0.37
CA GLN A 138 2.96 -4.82 -0.60
C GLN A 138 2.33 -3.43 -0.73
N PHE A 139 1.00 -3.36 -0.85
CA PHE A 139 0.30 -2.08 -0.94
C PHE A 139 0.67 -1.13 0.19
N PHE A 140 0.70 -1.63 1.43
CA PHE A 140 1.11 -0.81 2.57
C PHE A 140 2.63 -0.59 2.62
N ALA A 141 3.45 -1.57 2.26
CA ALA A 141 4.91 -1.44 2.25
C ALA A 141 5.39 -0.26 1.38
N PHE A 142 4.67 0.01 0.29
CA PHE A 142 4.90 1.15 -0.61
C PHE A 142 4.96 2.51 0.11
N TYR A 143 4.19 2.68 1.19
CA TYR A 143 4.16 3.90 2.00
C TYR A 143 5.25 3.93 3.07
N THR A 144 5.81 2.79 3.49
CA THR A 144 6.65 2.69 4.70
C THR A 144 8.07 3.24 4.57
N GLU A 145 8.59 3.33 3.34
CA GLU A 145 10.02 3.58 3.08
C GLU A 145 10.95 2.54 3.73
N ASP A 146 10.44 1.35 4.12
CA ASP A 146 11.24 0.24 4.66
C ASP A 146 11.55 -0.80 3.57
N ALA A 147 12.76 -0.70 3.00
CA ALA A 147 13.22 -1.58 1.92
C ALA A 147 13.43 -3.02 2.38
N VAL A 148 13.74 -3.23 3.66
CA VAL A 148 13.94 -4.55 4.23
C VAL A 148 12.60 -5.27 4.36
N LEU A 149 11.56 -4.60 4.84
CA LEU A 149 10.21 -5.15 4.90
C LEU A 149 9.69 -5.43 3.49
N TYR A 150 9.80 -4.47 2.58
CA TYR A 150 9.24 -4.61 1.24
C TYR A 150 9.95 -5.72 0.43
N SER A 151 11.28 -5.82 0.50
CA SER A 151 12.03 -6.90 -0.16
C SER A 151 11.62 -8.29 0.36
N LYS A 152 11.42 -8.44 1.68
CA LYS A 152 10.93 -9.70 2.28
C LYS A 152 9.53 -10.06 1.79
N ILE A 153 8.62 -9.09 1.72
CA ILE A 153 7.26 -9.31 1.20
C ILE A 153 7.32 -9.83 -0.24
N ILE A 154 8.08 -9.16 -1.12
CA ILE A 154 8.24 -9.57 -2.52
C ILE A 154 8.84 -10.97 -2.59
N TYR A 155 9.92 -11.22 -1.85
CA TYR A 155 10.61 -12.52 -1.84
C TYR A 155 9.68 -13.66 -1.42
N GLU A 156 8.98 -13.54 -0.30
CA GLU A 156 8.02 -14.56 0.14
C GLU A 156 6.87 -14.71 -0.87
N TRP A 157 6.36 -13.62 -1.45
CA TRP A 157 5.30 -13.68 -2.44
C TRP A 157 5.73 -14.47 -3.69
N THR A 158 6.99 -14.34 -4.13
CA THR A 158 7.50 -15.07 -5.30
C THR A 158 7.47 -16.60 -5.11
N LYS A 159 7.47 -17.09 -3.86
CA LYS A 159 7.38 -18.53 -3.57
C LYS A 159 5.99 -19.10 -3.89
N LEU A 160 4.96 -18.25 -3.94
CA LEU A 160 3.59 -18.64 -4.31
C LEU A 160 3.31 -18.49 -5.83
N GLY A 161 4.15 -17.74 -6.55
CA GLY A 161 4.00 -17.46 -7.97
C GLY A 161 4.53 -18.57 -8.89
N TYR A 162 4.37 -18.37 -10.20
CA TYR A 162 5.01 -19.24 -11.19
C TYR A 162 6.52 -18.98 -11.24
N SER A 163 7.30 -20.04 -11.48
CA SER A 163 8.77 -19.96 -11.58
C SER A 163 9.24 -18.92 -12.61
N SER A 164 8.52 -18.80 -13.72
CA SER A 164 8.78 -17.85 -14.80
C SER A 164 8.43 -16.40 -14.46
N GLU A 165 7.69 -16.15 -13.37
CA GLU A 165 7.23 -14.81 -12.98
C GLU A 165 8.00 -14.24 -11.81
N LYS A 166 8.84 -15.04 -11.11
CA LYS A 166 9.51 -14.64 -9.87
C LYS A 166 10.24 -13.31 -10.00
N GLU A 167 10.98 -13.13 -11.08
CA GLU A 167 11.75 -11.90 -11.32
C GLU A 167 10.87 -10.69 -11.64
N LEU A 168 9.65 -10.92 -12.16
CA LEU A 168 8.70 -9.84 -12.50
C LEU A 168 8.14 -9.17 -11.24
N PHE A 169 8.15 -9.83 -10.08
CA PHE A 169 7.71 -9.22 -8.82
C PHE A 169 8.63 -8.05 -8.43
N LEU A 170 9.94 -8.24 -8.51
CA LEU A 170 10.91 -7.18 -8.24
C LEU A 170 10.79 -6.06 -9.29
N LEU A 171 10.75 -6.42 -10.58
CA LEU A 171 10.64 -5.43 -11.66
C LEU A 171 9.41 -4.54 -11.48
N ARG A 172 8.25 -5.12 -11.16
CA ARG A 172 7.03 -4.34 -10.87
C ARG A 172 7.20 -3.39 -9.70
N ALA A 173 7.80 -3.87 -8.60
CA ALA A 173 7.98 -3.04 -7.42
C ALA A 173 8.94 -1.87 -7.69
N VAL A 174 10.03 -2.12 -8.42
CA VAL A 174 10.96 -1.06 -8.83
C VAL A 174 10.30 -0.07 -9.77
N LEU A 175 9.62 -0.52 -10.83
CA LEU A 175 8.93 0.36 -11.77
C LEU A 175 7.84 1.21 -11.09
N SER A 176 7.08 0.63 -10.15
CA SER A 176 6.06 1.39 -9.41
C SER A 176 6.64 2.40 -8.43
N LEU A 177 7.81 2.15 -7.82
CA LEU A 177 8.50 3.15 -7.00
C LEU A 177 9.10 4.27 -7.86
N LEU A 178 9.69 3.92 -8.99
CA LEU A 178 10.25 4.90 -9.92
C LEU A 178 9.14 5.80 -10.49
N SER A 179 7.97 5.26 -10.88
CA SER A 179 6.87 6.06 -11.46
C SER A 179 6.36 7.17 -10.54
N ILE A 180 6.46 6.99 -9.22
CA ILE A 180 6.10 8.00 -8.22
C ILE A 180 7.28 8.82 -7.69
N GLY A 181 8.50 8.61 -8.21
CA GLY A 181 9.68 9.40 -7.87
C GLY A 181 10.46 8.94 -6.65
N LYS A 182 10.24 7.71 -6.16
CA LYS A 182 10.96 7.15 -5.03
C LYS A 182 12.22 6.40 -5.48
N LEU A 183 13.16 7.12 -6.11
CA LEU A 183 14.41 6.55 -6.66
C LEU A 183 15.27 5.87 -5.59
N GLU A 184 15.55 6.57 -4.49
CA GLU A 184 16.38 6.04 -3.39
C GLU A 184 15.79 4.75 -2.83
N PHE A 185 14.48 4.75 -2.58
CA PHE A 185 13.77 3.58 -2.08
C PHE A 185 13.76 2.42 -3.08
N ALA A 186 13.64 2.69 -4.39
CA ALA A 186 13.73 1.67 -5.44
C ALA A 186 15.11 1.02 -5.49
N ASN A 187 16.18 1.84 -5.35
CA ASN A 187 17.55 1.34 -5.30
C ASN A 187 17.79 0.48 -4.04
N GLU A 188 17.37 0.95 -2.87
CA GLU A 188 17.48 0.17 -1.62
C GLU A 188 16.67 -1.14 -1.69
N LEU A 189 15.45 -1.10 -2.23
CA LEU A 189 14.62 -2.28 -2.41
C LEU A 189 15.33 -3.32 -3.28
N TYR A 190 15.91 -2.88 -4.40
CA TYR A 190 16.67 -3.73 -5.30
C TYR A 190 17.84 -4.41 -4.57
N ASP A 191 18.64 -3.63 -3.83
CA ASP A 191 19.79 -4.15 -3.09
C ASP A 191 19.37 -5.18 -2.04
N LYS A 192 18.34 -4.87 -1.23
CA LYS A 192 17.84 -5.78 -0.19
C LYS A 192 17.22 -7.05 -0.77
N TYR A 193 16.54 -6.95 -1.90
CA TYR A 193 16.02 -8.13 -2.58
C TYR A 193 17.15 -9.02 -3.11
N CYS A 194 18.16 -8.44 -3.76
CA CYS A 194 19.29 -9.20 -4.29
C CYS A 194 20.10 -9.91 -3.19
N ASP A 195 20.20 -9.29 -2.00
CA ASP A 195 20.80 -9.93 -0.81
C ASP A 195 20.01 -11.19 -0.38
N LEU A 196 18.68 -11.23 -0.54
CA LEU A 196 17.83 -12.37 -0.17
C LEU A 196 17.90 -13.55 -1.15
N VAL A 197 18.05 -13.26 -2.45
CA VAL A 197 18.11 -14.30 -3.49
C VAL A 197 19.54 -14.80 -3.77
N GLU A 198 20.54 -14.29 -3.02
CA GLU A 198 21.97 -14.54 -3.22
C GLU A 198 22.42 -14.33 -4.68
N SER A 199 21.69 -13.48 -5.41
CA SER A 199 21.91 -13.22 -6.82
C SER A 199 22.03 -11.72 -7.03
N LYS A 200 23.26 -11.20 -6.92
CA LYS A 200 23.58 -9.90 -7.53
C LYS A 200 23.97 -10.19 -8.97
N PRO A 201 23.19 -9.76 -9.97
CA PRO A 201 23.62 -9.91 -11.35
C PRO A 201 24.98 -9.22 -11.50
N SER A 202 25.92 -9.90 -12.17
CA SER A 202 27.20 -9.28 -12.52
C SER A 202 26.92 -8.02 -13.36
N PRO A 203 27.57 -6.89 -13.09
CA PRO A 203 27.47 -5.69 -13.94
C PRO A 203 27.93 -5.96 -15.37
N GLU A 204 28.68 -7.04 -15.58
CA GLU A 204 29.14 -7.49 -16.89
C GLU A 204 27.98 -8.10 -17.66
N TRP A 205 27.35 -7.26 -18.49
CA TRP A 205 26.45 -7.70 -19.54
C TRP A 205 27.20 -8.68 -20.45
N THR A 206 27.02 -9.97 -20.24
CA THR A 206 27.56 -10.99 -21.15
C THR A 206 26.70 -10.99 -22.41
N HIS A 207 27.23 -10.40 -23.48
CA HIS A 207 26.62 -10.45 -24.82
C HIS A 207 26.21 -11.90 -25.16
N GLY A 208 24.90 -12.17 -25.29
CA GLY A 208 24.39 -13.47 -25.79
C GLY A 208 23.16 -14.03 -25.08
N SER A 209 22.82 -13.57 -23.87
CA SER A 209 21.60 -13.98 -23.15
C SER A 209 20.67 -12.78 -22.93
N ALA A 210 19.35 -12.98 -23.10
CA ALA A 210 18.36 -11.98 -22.72
C ALA A 210 18.52 -11.66 -21.21
N PRO A 211 18.54 -10.38 -20.81
CA PRO A 211 18.65 -10.01 -19.42
C PRO A 211 17.43 -10.51 -18.64
N SER A 212 17.69 -10.92 -17.40
CA SER A 212 16.63 -11.23 -16.44
C SER A 212 15.79 -9.99 -16.12
N ALA A 213 14.56 -10.19 -15.63
CA ALA A 213 13.74 -9.04 -15.22
C ALA A 213 14.35 -8.31 -14.00
N VAL A 214 15.15 -9.02 -13.18
CA VAL A 214 15.98 -8.41 -12.13
C VAL A 214 17.00 -7.44 -12.73
N MET A 215 17.69 -7.85 -13.79
CA MET A 215 18.69 -7.00 -14.46
C MET A 215 18.05 -5.78 -15.13
N LEU A 216 16.84 -5.92 -15.68
CA LEU A 216 16.08 -4.76 -16.16
C LEU A 216 15.77 -3.78 -15.03
N ALA A 217 15.37 -4.26 -13.85
CA ALA A 217 15.10 -3.40 -12.69
C ALA A 217 16.33 -2.54 -12.32
N TYR A 218 17.51 -3.15 -12.30
CA TYR A 218 18.79 -2.44 -12.11
C TYR A 218 19.00 -1.35 -13.15
N TYR A 219 18.85 -1.66 -14.44
CA TYR A 219 19.09 -0.68 -15.49
C TYR A 219 18.06 0.45 -15.51
N PHE A 220 16.79 0.20 -15.16
CA PHE A 220 15.80 1.26 -14.98
C PHE A 220 16.20 2.20 -13.84
N ILE A 221 16.67 1.68 -12.71
CA ILE A 221 17.21 2.49 -11.60
C ILE A 221 18.38 3.33 -12.10
N ARG A 222 19.36 2.73 -12.80
CA ARG A 222 20.54 3.45 -13.31
C ARG A 222 20.20 4.49 -14.36
N ALA A 223 19.20 4.25 -15.19
CA ALA A 223 18.72 5.27 -16.13
C ALA A 223 18.11 6.46 -15.37
N CYS A 224 17.38 6.22 -14.28
CA CYS A 224 16.77 7.29 -13.49
C CYS A 224 17.76 8.05 -12.59
N ASP A 225 18.86 7.41 -12.19
CA ASP A 225 19.92 7.94 -11.31
C ASP A 225 21.03 8.69 -12.08
N GLY A 226 21.06 8.57 -13.42
CA GLY A 226 22.16 9.10 -14.22
C GLY A 226 22.18 10.63 -14.33
N SER A 227 23.36 11.23 -14.11
CA SER A 227 23.57 12.68 -14.18
C SER A 227 23.56 13.23 -15.62
N ASP A 228 23.97 12.43 -16.60
CA ASP A 228 23.86 12.79 -18.02
C ASP A 228 22.48 12.41 -18.54
N ASN A 229 21.60 13.40 -18.64
CA ASN A 229 20.22 13.22 -19.06
C ASN A 229 20.08 12.63 -20.49
N ASN A 230 21.02 12.92 -21.40
CA ASN A 230 20.96 12.38 -22.77
C ASN A 230 21.35 10.91 -22.82
N MET A 231 22.46 10.56 -22.16
CA MET A 231 22.91 9.17 -22.07
C MET A 231 21.87 8.32 -21.30
N SER A 232 21.37 8.84 -20.19
CA SER A 232 20.37 8.17 -19.36
C SER A 232 19.06 7.92 -20.10
N PHE A 233 18.58 8.91 -20.86
CA PHE A 233 17.40 8.74 -21.70
C PHE A 233 17.64 7.75 -22.86
N SER A 234 18.86 7.71 -23.41
CA SER A 234 19.24 6.71 -24.42
C SER A 234 19.18 5.30 -23.84
N ILE A 235 19.77 5.09 -22.65
CA ILE A 235 19.71 3.80 -21.93
C ILE A 235 18.26 3.42 -21.68
N PHE A 236 17.47 4.33 -21.11
CA PHE A 236 16.05 4.11 -20.84
C PHE A 236 15.28 3.66 -22.08
N THR A 237 15.51 4.33 -23.21
CA THR A 237 14.86 4.00 -24.48
C THR A 237 15.32 2.64 -25.02
N SER A 238 16.63 2.34 -24.95
CA SER A 238 17.16 1.03 -25.33
C SER A 238 16.53 -0.10 -24.54
N LEU A 239 16.35 0.05 -23.23
CA LEU A 239 15.67 -0.96 -22.40
C LEU A 239 14.26 -1.28 -22.91
N ILE A 240 13.53 -0.27 -23.35
CA ILE A 240 12.14 -0.43 -23.83
C ILE A 240 12.12 -1.10 -25.20
N ASN A 241 13.02 -0.68 -26.09
CA ASN A 241 13.06 -1.17 -27.47
C ASN A 241 13.66 -2.57 -27.60
N ASP A 242 14.64 -2.90 -26.75
CA ASP A 242 15.38 -4.16 -26.82
C ASP A 242 14.69 -5.29 -26.05
N TYR A 243 13.86 -4.95 -25.05
CA TYR A 243 13.18 -5.93 -24.18
C TYR A 243 11.64 -5.82 -24.14
N PRO A 244 10.96 -5.63 -25.29
CA PRO A 244 9.50 -5.52 -25.33
C PRO A 244 8.82 -6.80 -24.84
N HIS A 245 9.44 -7.96 -25.05
CA HIS A 245 8.92 -9.25 -24.63
C HIS A 245 8.85 -9.45 -23.11
N ILE A 246 9.63 -8.69 -22.32
CA ILE A 246 9.49 -8.69 -20.84
C ILE A 246 8.49 -7.60 -20.43
N ILE A 247 8.58 -6.42 -21.05
CA ILE A 247 7.73 -5.28 -20.73
C ILE A 247 6.25 -5.58 -20.99
N GLN A 248 5.95 -6.27 -22.10
CA GLN A 248 4.57 -6.57 -22.50
C GLN A 248 3.93 -7.73 -21.71
N ILE A 249 4.69 -8.45 -20.86
CA ILE A 249 4.14 -9.53 -20.03
C ILE A 249 3.12 -8.97 -19.03
N ASP A 250 3.41 -7.79 -18.47
CA ASP A 250 2.51 -7.10 -17.56
C ASP A 250 2.04 -5.78 -18.17
N LYS A 251 0.72 -5.67 -18.36
CA LYS A 251 0.08 -4.48 -18.92
C LYS A 251 0.36 -3.21 -18.12
N THR A 252 0.58 -3.33 -16.81
CA THR A 252 0.88 -2.19 -15.92
C THR A 252 2.27 -1.59 -16.14
N PHE A 253 3.21 -2.35 -16.74
CA PHE A 253 4.56 -1.84 -16.96
C PHE A 253 4.59 -0.67 -17.94
N SER A 254 3.73 -0.68 -18.96
CA SER A 254 3.62 0.44 -19.91
C SER A 254 3.20 1.74 -19.22
N ASP A 255 2.26 1.66 -18.28
CA ASP A 255 1.83 2.82 -17.50
C ASP A 255 2.96 3.33 -16.60
N PHE A 256 3.63 2.45 -15.87
CA PHE A 256 4.78 2.85 -15.05
C PHE A 256 5.91 3.46 -15.89
N ILE A 257 6.23 2.87 -17.04
CA ILE A 257 7.28 3.38 -17.93
C ILE A 257 6.93 4.77 -18.46
N ARG A 258 5.66 5.03 -18.82
CA ARG A 258 5.20 6.37 -19.21
C ARG A 258 5.44 7.36 -18.07
N ASP A 259 5.00 7.03 -16.87
CA ASP A 259 5.09 7.91 -15.71
C ASP A 259 6.56 8.16 -15.30
N ILE A 260 7.41 7.15 -15.38
CA ILE A 260 8.87 7.26 -15.21
C ILE A 260 9.46 8.23 -16.25
N LYS A 261 9.07 8.07 -17.52
CA LYS A 261 9.55 8.91 -18.61
C LYS A 261 9.19 10.38 -18.38
N GLU A 262 7.95 10.66 -17.99
CA GLU A 262 7.50 12.02 -17.69
C GLU A 262 8.23 12.63 -16.50
N ARG A 263 8.54 11.81 -15.49
CA ARG A 263 9.18 12.25 -14.25
C ARG A 263 10.68 12.52 -14.39
N TYR A 264 11.44 11.58 -14.95
CA TYR A 264 12.91 11.67 -15.02
C TYR A 264 13.41 12.28 -16.33
N PHE A 265 12.60 12.23 -17.39
CA PHE A 265 13.00 12.70 -18.73
C PHE A 265 11.97 13.69 -19.32
N PRO A 266 11.60 14.76 -18.60
CA PRO A 266 10.58 15.69 -19.06
C PRO A 266 11.00 16.35 -20.38
N GLY A 267 10.06 16.44 -21.33
CA GLY A 267 10.29 17.04 -22.65
C GLY A 267 11.08 16.18 -23.65
N LYS A 268 11.59 15.01 -23.25
CA LYS A 268 12.21 14.06 -24.19
C LYS A 268 11.13 13.35 -25.02
N ILE A 269 11.43 13.07 -26.27
CA ILE A 269 10.57 12.32 -27.20
C ILE A 269 11.25 10.98 -27.45
N PHE A 270 10.50 9.89 -27.38
CA PHE A 270 11.06 8.58 -27.72
C PHE A 270 11.57 8.58 -29.16
N PRO A 271 12.87 8.31 -29.40
CA PRO A 271 13.37 8.16 -30.75
C PRO A 271 12.80 6.85 -31.33
N ASN A 272 11.92 6.98 -32.35
CA ASN A 272 11.38 5.86 -33.14
C ASN A 272 10.59 4.77 -32.37
N VAL A 273 9.53 5.14 -31.66
CA VAL A 273 8.51 4.15 -31.25
C VAL A 273 7.47 4.06 -32.37
N LYS A 274 7.44 2.95 -33.10
CA LYS A 274 6.23 2.54 -33.83
C LYS A 274 5.15 2.29 -32.79
N ASP A 275 4.23 3.23 -32.63
CA ASP A 275 2.86 3.15 -32.05
C ASP A 275 2.54 1.91 -31.17
N SER A 276 3.35 1.61 -30.15
CA SER A 276 3.14 0.44 -29.28
C SER A 276 2.83 0.81 -27.83
N ILE A 277 2.81 2.11 -27.50
CA ILE A 277 2.51 2.61 -26.15
C ILE A 277 1.24 3.49 -26.14
N SER A 278 0.68 3.85 -27.29
CA SER A 278 -0.58 4.60 -27.39
C SER A 278 -1.77 3.65 -27.50
N ASP A 279 -2.39 3.33 -26.35
CA ASP A 279 -3.86 3.34 -26.14
C ASP A 279 -4.21 2.59 -24.85
N SER A 280 -4.04 3.27 -23.71
CA SER A 280 -4.59 2.84 -22.41
C SER A 280 -5.16 4.04 -21.65
N ASN A 281 -6.01 4.84 -22.29
CA ASN A 281 -6.87 5.77 -21.57
C ASN A 281 -8.10 5.01 -21.04
N SER A 282 -7.94 4.27 -19.95
CA SER A 282 -9.07 3.87 -19.10
C SER A 282 -8.62 3.25 -17.77
N ILE A 283 -9.09 3.84 -16.66
CA ILE A 283 -9.38 3.20 -15.38
C ILE A 283 -8.24 3.19 -14.33
N LEU A 284 -8.12 4.32 -13.62
CA LEU A 284 -7.87 4.34 -12.17
C LEU A 284 -9.08 3.71 -11.44
N ASP A 285 -9.25 2.39 -11.57
CA ASP A 285 -10.14 1.57 -10.73
C ASP A 285 -9.79 0.08 -10.89
N SER A 286 -8.59 -0.31 -10.46
CA SER A 286 -8.31 -1.70 -10.08
C SER A 286 -7.15 -1.75 -9.09
N THR A 287 -7.46 -1.72 -7.81
CA THR A 287 -6.51 -1.81 -6.69
C THR A 287 -5.99 -3.24 -6.43
N GLU A 288 -6.02 -4.13 -7.41
CA GLU A 288 -5.48 -5.49 -7.25
C GLU A 288 -4.71 -5.97 -8.50
N PRO A 289 -3.39 -6.17 -8.40
CA PRO A 289 -2.66 -6.95 -9.40
C PRO A 289 -3.06 -8.43 -9.28
N ARG A 290 -3.81 -8.93 -10.28
CA ARG A 290 -4.23 -10.34 -10.36
C ARG A 290 -3.07 -11.22 -10.83
N PHE A 291 -2.28 -11.74 -9.89
CA PHE A 291 -1.54 -12.97 -10.13
C PHE A 291 -2.44 -14.18 -9.89
N LYS A 292 -2.38 -15.14 -10.82
CA LYS A 292 -3.02 -16.44 -10.63
C LYS A 292 -2.21 -17.23 -9.59
N VAL A 293 -2.55 -17.08 -8.31
CA VAL A 293 -2.03 -17.94 -7.24
C VAL A 293 -2.41 -19.38 -7.56
N LYS A 294 -1.47 -20.32 -7.48
CA LYS A 294 -1.79 -21.75 -7.53
C LYS A 294 -2.77 -22.04 -6.39
N LYS A 295 -3.99 -22.49 -6.72
CA LYS A 295 -4.89 -23.06 -5.70
C LYS A 295 -4.20 -24.28 -5.12
N THR A 296 -3.66 -24.18 -3.92
CA THR A 296 -3.27 -25.34 -3.13
C THR A 296 -4.56 -26.05 -2.77
N VAL A 297 -4.81 -27.21 -3.39
CA VAL A 297 -5.83 -28.14 -2.92
C VAL A 297 -5.34 -28.63 -1.56
N GLN A 298 -6.03 -28.23 -0.49
CA GLN A 298 -5.85 -28.86 0.81
C GLN A 298 -6.54 -30.23 0.73
N GLU A 299 -5.74 -31.29 0.86
CA GLU A 299 -6.21 -32.63 1.25
C GLU A 299 -6.38 -32.70 2.77
#